data_AF-A0A7G9GMR2-F1
#
_entry.id   AF-A0A7G9GMR2-F1
#
_cell.length_a   1.000
_cell.length_b   1.000
_cell.length_c   1.000
_cell.angle_alpha   90.00
_cell.angle_beta   90.00
_cell.angle_gamma   90.00
#
_symmetry.space_group_name_H-M   'P 1'
#
loop_
_entity.id
_entity.type
_entity.pdbx_description
1 polymer ?
#
loop_
_entity_poly.entity_id
_entity_poly.type
_entity_poly.pdbx_seq_one_letter_code
_entity_poly.pdbx_strand_id
1 'polypeptide(L)'
;MKKITMMYLKGCPYCKQAMNWMEELKQEQPVYQNINITYIEESEQPQLADTLDYWYVPTYFVDGIKKHEGAATKDKIKAVFDAAL
;
A
#
# COMPACT_ATOMS: atom_id res chain seq x y z
N MET A 1 15.54 1.29 4.54
CA MET A 1 14.19 1.02 4.03
C MET A 1 13.18 1.60 5.00
N LYS A 2 12.29 2.42 4.45
CA LYS A 2 11.17 3.05 5.14
C LYS A 2 10.01 2.08 5.27
N LYS A 3 9.14 2.29 6.25
CA LYS A 3 7.99 1.44 6.48
C LYS A 3 6.86 1.82 5.53
N ILE A 4 6.28 0.83 4.85
CA ILE A 4 5.03 1.02 4.10
C ILE A 4 3.86 0.60 5.00
N THR A 5 2.80 1.41 5.04
CA THR A 5 1.50 1.03 5.58
C THR A 5 0.47 1.09 4.45
N MET A 6 -0.26 0.00 4.23
CA MET A 6 -1.32 -0.08 3.25
C MET A 6 -2.67 -0.22 3.95
N MET A 7 -3.54 0.77 3.78
CA MET A 7 -4.95 0.70 4.15
C MET A 7 -5.71 -0.03 3.05
N TYR A 8 -6.48 -1.05 3.41
CA TYR A 8 -7.23 -1.86 2.46
C TYR A 8 -8.54 -2.38 3.05
N LEU A 9 -9.42 -2.87 2.17
CA LEU A 9 -10.62 -3.63 2.53
C LEU A 9 -10.55 -5.01 1.89
N LYS A 10 -10.88 -6.07 2.64
CA LYS A 10 -10.87 -7.47 2.14
C LYS A 10 -11.73 -7.67 0.89
N GLY A 11 -12.84 -6.97 0.79
CA GLY A 11 -13.75 -7.03 -0.35
C GLY A 11 -13.38 -6.13 -1.54
N CYS A 12 -12.33 -5.30 -1.44
CA CYS A 12 -12.03 -4.32 -2.47
C CYS A 12 -11.23 -4.91 -3.65
N PRO A 13 -11.78 -4.90 -4.88
CA PRO A 13 -11.09 -5.45 -6.05
C PRO A 13 -9.82 -4.66 -6.40
N TYR A 14 -9.81 -3.33 -6.19
CA TYR A 14 -8.63 -2.51 -6.41
C TYR A 14 -7.52 -2.78 -5.40
N CYS A 15 -7.86 -3.14 -4.17
CA CYS A 15 -6.87 -3.56 -3.16
C CYS A 15 -6.20 -4.87 -3.57
N LYS A 16 -6.99 -5.86 -4.01
CA LYS A 16 -6.46 -7.13 -4.51
C LYS A 16 -5.57 -6.92 -5.73
N GLN A 17 -5.99 -6.07 -6.67
CA GLN A 17 -5.18 -5.73 -7.83
C GLN A 17 -3.84 -5.08 -7.42
N ALA A 18 -3.86 -4.17 -6.46
CA ALA A 18 -2.66 -3.51 -5.98
C ALA A 18 -1.69 -4.49 -5.30
N MET A 19 -2.20 -5.44 -4.51
CA MET A 19 -1.38 -6.52 -3.94
C MET A 19 -0.75 -7.39 -5.04
N ASN A 20 -1.46 -7.68 -6.14
CA ASN A 20 -0.87 -8.42 -7.26
C ASN A 20 0.32 -7.65 -7.88
N TRP A 21 0.18 -6.33 -8.08
CA TRP A 21 1.29 -5.50 -8.56
C TRP A 21 2.48 -5.51 -7.60
N MET A 22 2.23 -5.50 -6.29
CA MET A 22 3.27 -5.59 -5.27
C MET A 22 4.06 -6.90 -5.36
N GLU A 23 3.37 -8.03 -5.55
CA GLU A 23 4.02 -9.34 -5.69
C GLU A 23 4.80 -9.45 -7.01
N GLU A 24 4.24 -8.96 -8.11
CA GLU A 24 4.95 -8.91 -9.40
C GLU A 24 6.23 -8.07 -9.31
N LEU A 25 6.17 -6.89 -8.68
CA LEU A 25 7.35 -6.04 -8.48
C LEU A 25 8.43 -6.72 -7.62
N LYS A 26 8.04 -7.42 -6.54
CA LYS A 26 8.98 -8.19 -5.70
C LYS A 26 9.66 -9.33 -6.45
N GLN A 27 8.97 -9.93 -7.43
CA GLN A 27 9.54 -10.97 -8.30
C GLN A 27 10.53 -10.36 -9.31
N GLU A 28 10.21 -9.21 -9.89
CA GLU A 28 11.07 -8.53 -10.87
C GLU A 28 12.32 -7.90 -10.24
N GLN A 29 12.21 -7.39 -9.01
CA GLN A 29 13.28 -6.65 -8.34
C GLN A 29 13.45 -7.18 -6.91
N PRO A 30 14.45 -8.06 -6.67
CA PRO A 30 14.67 -8.66 -5.36
C PRO A 30 14.87 -7.67 -4.22
N VAL A 31 15.33 -6.44 -4.52
CA VAL A 31 15.48 -5.37 -3.51
C VAL A 31 14.16 -5.05 -2.81
N TYR A 32 13.02 -5.16 -3.49
CA TYR A 32 11.71 -4.88 -2.90
C TYR A 32 11.23 -5.96 -1.93
N GLN A 33 11.83 -7.16 -1.93
CA GLN A 33 11.47 -8.23 -0.99
C GLN A 33 11.81 -7.87 0.46
N ASN A 34 12.77 -6.96 0.65
CA ASN A 34 13.20 -6.49 1.96
C ASN A 34 12.31 -5.34 2.50
N ILE A 35 11.36 -4.83 1.71
CA ILE A 35 10.47 -3.76 2.15
C ILE A 35 9.47 -4.34 3.14
N ASN A 36 9.42 -3.73 4.34
CA ASN A 36 8.43 -4.07 5.36
C ASN A 36 7.11 -3.33 5.09
N ILE A 37 6.04 -4.12 4.90
CA ILE A 37 4.70 -3.62 4.59
C ILE A 37 3.75 -4.08 5.69
N THR A 38 3.13 -3.11 6.35
CA THR A 38 2.01 -3.34 7.28
C THR A 38 0.70 -3.18 6.53
N TYR A 39 -0.13 -4.20 6.55
CA TYR A 39 -1.48 -4.16 5.99
C TYR A 39 -2.47 -3.89 7.11
N ILE A 40 -3.34 -2.90 6.90
CA ILE A 40 -4.36 -2.51 7.87
C ILE A 40 -5.71 -2.64 7.18
N GLU A 41 -6.51 -3.58 7.69
CA GLU A 41 -7.88 -3.77 7.26
C GLU A 41 -8.74 -2.68 7.92
N GLU A 42 -9.30 -1.80 7.10
CA GLU A 42 -10.00 -0.60 7.55
C GLU A 42 -11.22 -0.90 8.41
N SER A 43 -12.00 -1.93 8.06
CA SER A 43 -13.21 -2.31 8.80
C SER A 43 -12.92 -2.92 10.18
N GLU A 44 -11.72 -3.47 10.38
CA GLU A 44 -11.25 -4.00 11.66
C GLU A 44 -10.61 -2.92 12.55
N GLN A 45 -10.20 -1.78 11.99
CA GLN A 45 -9.54 -0.68 12.71
C GLN A 45 -10.16 0.71 12.41
N PRO A 46 -11.46 0.91 12.67
CA PRO A 46 -12.14 2.17 12.34
C PRO A 46 -11.52 3.38 13.04
N GLN A 47 -11.11 3.24 14.31
CA GLN A 47 -10.47 4.33 15.06
C GLN A 47 -9.14 4.78 14.44
N LEU A 48 -8.38 3.87 13.83
CA LEU A 48 -7.13 4.23 13.16
C LEU A 48 -7.42 4.91 11.83
N ALA A 49 -8.37 4.38 11.06
CA ALA A 49 -8.80 4.97 9.79
C ALA A 49 -9.24 6.43 9.97
N ASP A 50 -10.01 6.72 11.02
CA ASP A 50 -10.49 8.07 11.36
C ASP A 50 -9.37 9.08 11.66
N THR A 51 -8.16 8.61 12.01
CA THR A 51 -7.01 9.49 12.29
C THR A 51 -6.17 9.84 11.06
N LEU A 52 -6.44 9.19 9.92
CA LEU A 52 -5.63 9.31 8.71
C LEU A 52 -6.39 10.10 7.64
N ASP A 53 -5.67 10.97 6.92
CA ASP A 53 -6.25 11.76 5.83
C ASP A 53 -6.26 10.97 4.51
N TYR A 54 -7.26 10.11 4.32
CA TYR A 54 -7.52 9.40 3.06
C TYR A 54 -9.01 9.11 2.85
N TRP A 55 -9.43 8.92 1.59
CA TRP A 55 -10.84 8.70 1.23
C TRP A 55 -11.08 7.37 0.51
N TYR A 56 -10.09 6.88 -0.23
CA TYR A 56 -10.22 5.63 -0.99
C TYR A 56 -9.21 4.57 -0.56
N VAL A 57 -9.59 3.30 -0.72
CA VAL A 57 -8.64 2.18 -0.67
C VAL A 57 -8.42 1.60 -2.07
N PRO A 58 -7.21 1.08 -2.39
CA PRO A 58 -6.04 1.00 -1.51
C PRO A 58 -5.35 2.35 -1.31
N THR A 59 -4.88 2.62 -0.09
CA THR A 59 -4.04 3.79 0.23
C THR A 59 -2.72 3.35 0.83
N TYR A 60 -1.64 4.01 0.42
CA TYR A 60 -0.28 3.72 0.86
C TYR A 60 0.35 4.92 1.56
N PHE A 61 0.93 4.67 2.72
CA PHE A 61 1.76 5.60 3.47
C PHE A 61 3.19 5.06 3.54
N VAL A 62 4.17 5.93 3.30
CA VAL A 62 5.60 5.63 3.48
C VAL A 62 6.11 6.52 4.59
N ASP A 63 6.52 5.93 5.72
CA ASP A 63 6.83 6.63 6.99
C ASP A 63 5.75 7.65 7.38
N GLY A 64 4.48 7.23 7.28
CA GLY A 64 3.32 8.06 7.62
C GLY A 64 2.94 9.11 6.57
N ILE A 65 3.71 9.28 5.49
CA ILE A 65 3.39 10.21 4.41
C ILE A 65 2.61 9.48 3.31
N LYS A 66 1.41 9.96 2.99
CA LYS A 66 0.59 9.40 1.91
C LYS A 66 1.32 9.48 0.57
N LYS A 67 1.36 8.37 -0.17
CA LYS A 67 2.03 8.26 -1.49
C LYS A 67 1.10 7.85 -2.62
N HIS A 68 0.08 7.05 -2.33
CA HIS A 68 -0.90 6.63 -3.32
C HIS A 68 -2.26 6.41 -2.66
N GLU A 69 -3.32 6.69 -3.41
CA GLU A 69 -4.70 6.49 -2.99
C GLU A 69 -5.56 6.11 -4.21
N GLY A 70 -6.44 5.12 -4.02
CA GLY A 70 -7.40 4.67 -5.03
C GLY A 70 -6.82 3.73 -6.09
N ALA A 71 -7.38 3.77 -7.30
CA ALA A 71 -7.06 2.81 -8.36
C ALA A 71 -5.55 2.77 -8.68
N ALA A 72 -4.97 1.58 -8.52
CA ALA A 72 -3.55 1.32 -8.63
C ALA A 72 -3.17 0.77 -10.02
N THR A 73 -2.09 1.31 -10.58
CA THR A 73 -1.36 0.70 -11.69
C THR A 73 -0.01 0.20 -11.20
N LYS A 74 0.64 -0.68 -11.96
CA LYS A 74 1.97 -1.19 -11.60
C LYS A 74 2.98 -0.06 -11.36
N ASP A 75 3.00 0.96 -12.21
CA ASP A 75 3.90 2.11 -12.07
C ASP A 75 3.65 2.92 -10.79
N LYS A 76 2.37 3.10 -10.39
CA LYS A 76 2.04 3.78 -9.13
C LYS A 76 2.54 2.99 -7.92
N ILE A 77 2.36 1.68 -7.92
CA ILE A 77 2.85 0.82 -6.84
C ILE A 77 4.38 0.79 -6.82
N LYS A 78 5.02 0.78 -8.00
CA LYS A 78 6.46 0.89 -8.12
C LYS A 78 6.96 2.19 -7.50
N ALA A 79 6.33 3.33 -7.77
CA ALA A 79 6.71 4.61 -7.17
C ALA A 79 6.60 4.61 -5.63
N VAL A 80 5.61 3.89 -5.07
CA VAL A 80 5.52 3.69 -3.61
C VAL A 80 6.69 2.86 -3.10
N PHE A 81 7.06 1.77 -3.77
CA PHE A 81 8.19 0.93 -3.40
C PHE A 81 9.52 1.68 -3.52
N ASP A 82 9.73 2.42 -4.61
CA ASP A 82 10.91 3.27 -4.82
C ASP A 82 11.06 4.32 -3.71
N ALA A 83 9.95 4.92 -3.26
CA ALA A 83 9.96 5.88 -2.16
C ALA A 83 10.35 5.25 -0.80
N ALA A 84 10.17 3.93 -0.67
CA ALA A 84 10.39 3.16 0.55
C ALA A 84 11.76 2.47 0.64
N LEU A 85 12.51 2.39 -0.47
CA LEU A 85 13.91 1.99 -0.43
C LEU A 85 14.73 3.00 0.39
#